data_AF-A0A0M2RIJ1-F1
#
_entry.id   AF-A0A0M2RIJ1-F1
#
_cell.length_a   1.000
_cell.length_b   1.000
_cell.length_c   1.000
_cell.angle_alpha   90.00
_cell.angle_beta   90.00
_cell.angle_gamma   90.00
#
_symmetry.space_group_name_H-M   'P 1'
#
loop_
_entity.id
_entity.type
_entity.pdbx_description
1 polymer ?
#
loop_
_entity_poly.entity_id
_entity_poly.type
_entity_poly.pdbx_seq_one_letter_code
_entity_poly.pdbx_strand_id
1 'polypeptide(L)' 'MSRHDEPNEYGFAGGGTAPEPPAGGRADERDRAEEIGVPGDDLTEPFADALEEETDGTEEERAERLR' A
#
# COMPACT_ATOMS: atom_id res chain seq x y z
N MET A 1 -45.84 -11.18 5.77
CA MET A 1 -44.59 -10.60 6.30
C MET A 1 -43.46 -11.38 5.66
N SER A 2 -42.44 -10.68 5.13
CA SER A 2 -41.42 -11.31 4.28
C SER A 2 -40.36 -11.97 5.17
N ARG A 3 -39.89 -13.16 4.79
CA ARG A 3 -38.89 -13.97 5.52
C ARG A 3 -37.59 -13.22 5.86
N HIS A 4 -37.35 -12.07 5.24
CA HIS A 4 -36.18 -11.21 5.44
C HIS A 4 -36.20 -10.42 6.77
N ASP A 5 -37.37 -10.33 7.41
CA ASP A 5 -37.51 -9.67 8.72
C ASP A 5 -37.27 -10.63 9.89
N GLU A 6 -37.10 -11.94 9.63
CA GLU A 6 -36.83 -12.95 10.64
C GLU A 6 -35.32 -13.00 11.00
N PRO A 7 -34.97 -13.15 12.29
CA PRO A 7 -33.59 -13.38 12.69
C PRO A 7 -33.02 -14.65 12.06
N ASN A 8 -31.78 -14.57 11.57
CA ASN A 8 -31.05 -15.77 11.15
C ASN A 8 -30.73 -16.69 12.35
N GLU A 9 -30.12 -17.83 12.10
CA GLU A 9 -29.76 -18.83 13.13
C GLU A 9 -28.84 -18.29 14.25
N TYR A 10 -28.21 -17.13 14.04
CA TYR A 10 -27.38 -16.42 15.01
C TYR A 10 -28.12 -15.25 15.69
N GLY A 11 -29.43 -15.10 15.47
CA GLY A 11 -30.25 -14.04 16.03
C GLY A 11 -30.14 -12.69 15.30
N PHE A 12 -29.52 -12.64 14.12
CA PHE A 12 -29.41 -11.42 13.32
C PHE A 12 -30.61 -11.30 12.37
N ALA A 13 -31.62 -10.51 12.74
CA ALA A 13 -32.61 -10.01 11.79
C ALA A 13 -31.99 -8.79 11.12
N GLY A 14 -32.14 -8.62 9.80
CA GLY A 14 -31.52 -7.56 9.00
C GLY A 14 -31.92 -6.11 9.34
N GLY A 15 -32.17 -5.79 10.61
CA GLY A 15 -32.13 -4.42 11.13
C GLY A 15 -30.77 -3.78 10.90
N GLY A 16 -30.79 -2.45 10.78
CA GLY A 16 -29.64 -1.65 10.33
C GLY A 16 -28.34 -2.11 10.96
N THR A 17 -27.37 -2.41 10.09
CA THR A 17 -25.97 -2.57 10.47
C THR A 17 -25.61 -1.50 11.50
N ALA A 18 -24.79 -1.84 12.50
CA ALA A 18 -24.30 -0.86 13.46
C ALA A 18 -23.87 0.42 12.71
N PRO A 19 -24.13 1.62 13.28
CA PRO A 19 -23.78 2.87 12.62
C PRO A 19 -22.34 2.83 12.12
N GLU A 20 -22.11 3.34 10.92
CA GLU A 20 -20.75 3.48 10.40
C GLU A 20 -19.91 4.24 11.44
N PRO A 21 -18.73 3.72 11.83
CA PRO A 21 -17.90 4.42 12.78
C PRO A 21 -17.51 5.79 12.22
N PRO A 22 -17.39 6.82 13.09
CA PRO A 22 -16.98 8.14 12.64
C PRO A 22 -15.61 8.06 11.94
N ALA A 23 -15.45 8.82 10.86
CA ALA A 23 -14.16 8.96 10.18
C ALA A 23 -13.10 9.45 11.17
N GLY A 24 -11.98 8.73 11.28
CA GLY A 24 -10.92 9.03 12.24
C GLY A 24 -11.25 8.61 13.68
N GLY A 25 -11.75 7.38 13.87
CA GLY A 25 -11.88 6.75 15.18
C GLY A 25 -10.56 6.77 15.99
N ARG A 26 -10.62 6.36 17.26
CA ARG A 26 -9.39 6.30 18.09
C ARG A 26 -8.37 5.39 17.42
N ALA A 27 -7.17 5.93 17.17
CA ALA A 27 -6.06 5.17 16.60
C ALA A 27 -5.82 3.88 17.38
N ASP A 28 -6.02 2.75 16.72
CA ASP A 28 -5.80 1.44 17.29
C ASP A 28 -4.35 0.96 17.04
N GLU A 29 -4.04 -0.26 17.47
CA GLU A 29 -2.70 -0.83 17.30
C GLU A 29 -2.40 -1.15 15.83
N ARG A 30 -3.42 -1.43 15.01
CA ARG A 30 -3.27 -1.67 13.57
C ARG A 30 -2.95 -0.36 12.85
N ASP A 31 -3.62 0.73 13.19
CA ASP A 31 -3.36 2.05 12.61
C ASP A 31 -1.89 2.48 12.84
N ARG A 32 -1.34 2.23 14.03
CA ARG A 32 0.07 2.53 14.34
C ARG A 32 1.06 1.62 13.61
N ALA A 33 0.68 0.36 13.38
CA ALA A 33 1.51 -0.55 12.62
C ALA A 33 1.56 -0.15 11.14
N GLU A 34 0.47 0.39 10.60
CA GLU A 34 0.37 0.93 9.24
C GLU A 34 1.10 2.27 9.07
N GLU A 35 1.26 3.06 10.15
CA GLU A 35 2.06 4.30 10.15
C GLU A 35 3.57 4.04 9.96
N ILE A 36 4.04 2.82 10.25
CA ILE A 36 5.43 2.43 10.03
C ILE A 36 5.63 2.18 8.53
N GLY A 37 6.05 3.23 7.83
CA GLY A 37 6.48 3.12 6.44
C GLY A 37 7.62 2.09 6.33
N VAL A 38 7.36 0.96 5.67
CA VAL A 38 8.40 0.03 5.27
C VAL A 38 9.23 0.73 4.19
N PRO A 39 10.55 0.92 4.40
CA PRO A 39 11.42 1.41 3.32
C PRO A 39 11.25 0.47 2.13
N GLY A 40 10.77 1.00 1.01
CA GLY A 40 10.71 0.23 -0.24
C GLY A 40 12.14 0.05 -0.73
N ASP A 41 12.60 -1.18 -0.81
CA ASP A 41 13.86 -1.48 -1.50
C ASP A 41 13.72 -1.08 -2.98
N ASP A 42 14.73 -0.41 -3.53
CA ASP A 42 14.79 -0.12 -4.96
C ASP A 42 15.16 -1.39 -5.73
N LEU A 43 14.14 -2.11 -6.19
CA LEU A 43 14.33 -3.32 -6.99
C LEU A 43 14.76 -3.02 -8.43
N THR A 44 14.80 -1.75 -8.83
CA THR A 44 15.16 -1.32 -10.18
C THR A 44 16.62 -0.88 -10.32
N GLU A 45 17.33 -0.69 -9.22
CA GLU A 45 18.75 -0.32 -9.18
C GLU A 45 19.63 -1.24 -10.06
N PRO A 46 19.56 -2.58 -10.00
CA PRO A 46 20.39 -3.44 -10.86
C PRO A 46 20.07 -3.31 -12.35
N PHE A 47 18.85 -2.92 -12.69
CA PHE A 47 18.42 -2.72 -14.08
C PHE A 47 18.87 -1.34 -14.59
N ALA A 48 18.82 -0.32 -13.73
CA ALA A 48 19.35 1.01 -14.05
C ALA A 48 20.86 0.95 -14.30
N ASP A 49 21.61 0.24 -13.45
CA ASP A 49 23.05 0.04 -13.61
C ASP A 49 23.39 -0.65 -14.95
N ALA A 50 22.64 -1.71 -15.29
CA ALA A 50 22.85 -2.43 -16.55
C ALA A 50 22.56 -1.57 -17.79
N LEU A 51 21.55 -0.69 -17.72
CA LEU A 51 21.25 0.24 -18.80
C LEU A 51 22.30 1.34 -18.93
N GLU A 52 22.85 1.84 -17.83
CA GLU A 52 23.94 2.83 -17.88
C GLU A 52 25.21 2.24 -18.51
N GLU A 53 25.60 1.02 -18.13
CA GLU A 53 26.73 0.32 -18.76
C GLU A 53 26.55 0.15 -20.27
N GLU A 54 25.34 -0.14 -20.73
CA GLU A 54 25.06 -0.36 -22.16
C GLU A 54 24.96 0.95 -22.96
N THR A 55 24.46 2.03 -22.36
CA THR A 55 24.09 3.25 -23.12
C THR A 55 25.12 4.36 -23.07
N ASP A 56 25.95 4.44 -22.05
CA ASP A 56 26.67 5.69 -21.75
C ASP A 56 28.20 5.62 -21.78
N GLY A 57 28.76 4.46 -22.08
CA GLY A 57 30.21 4.24 -22.10
C GLY A 57 30.80 4.26 -20.69
N THR A 58 32.10 3.97 -20.56
CA THR A 58 32.76 3.89 -19.25
C THR A 58 32.71 5.24 -18.51
N GLU A 59 32.85 5.23 -17.16
CA GLU A 59 32.91 6.48 -16.36
C GLU A 59 33.93 7.49 -16.91
N GLU A 60 35.03 7.02 -17.51
CA GLU A 60 36.04 7.87 -18.17
C GLU A 60 35.49 8.63 -19.39
N GLU A 61 34.66 7.97 -20.22
CA GLU A 61 34.06 8.58 -21.42
C GLU A 61 32.97 9.61 -21.07
N ARG A 62 32.22 9.38 -19.97
CA ARG A 62 31.29 10.37 -19.43
C ARG A 62 32.03 11.60 -18.88
N ALA A 63 33.14 11.39 -18.17
CA ALA A 63 33.93 12.47 -17.58
C ALA A 63 34.59 13.39 -18.63
N GLU A 64 35.01 12.87 -19.78
CA GLU A 64 35.54 13.68 -20.89
C GLU A 64 34.45 14.53 -21.57
N ARG A 65 33.22 14.03 -21.68
CA ARG A 65 32.10 14.71 -22.36
C ARG A 65 31.59 15.94 -21.61
N LEU A 66 31.78 15.96 -20.29
CA LEU A 66 31.34 17.02 -19.37
C LEU A 66 32.41 18.11 -19.15
N ARG A 67 33.56 18.01 -19.83
CA ARG A 67 34.69 18.94 -19.72
C ARG A 67 34.68 20.00 -20.82
#